data_AF-A0A3M7M9L8-F1
#
_entry.id   AF-A0A3M7M9L8-F1
#
_cell.length_a   1.000
_cell.length_b   1.000
_cell.length_c   1.000
_cell.angle_alpha   90.00
_cell.angle_beta   90.00
_cell.angle_gamma   90.00
#
_symmetry.space_group_name_H-M   'P 1'
#
loop_
_entity.id
_entity.type
_entity.pdbx_description
1 polymer ?
#
loop_
_entity_poly.entity_id
_entity_poly.type
_entity_poly.pdbx_seq_one_letter_code
_entity_poly.pdbx_strand_id
1 'polypeptide(L)'
;MVHVGTRHRVYDKRHHAQQMAEEAKWKRQDQEEMAYRRLLHNNMDNPPCGTYRNMEGDHFEIEALGEGNITKINVTIENRICAPGTIWMPLTPFGEAGKPFDWNAHAAACGGTIEYWRAFKAEVGFNELGFITDPYGRRWRMFQLKPVTLRDIDGMMIYEFGSADTLDTTREHYLQSSDGTFQVVPPTPAPQPPLIIPGMSTSSTPEPQGLFQVGSMPGAMYPPPSYTTTYEQNPTYNGHMS
;
A
#
# COMPACT_ATOMS: atom_id res chain seq x y z
N MET A 1 52.58 -40.40 -26.71
CA MET A 1 52.27 -39.94 -25.35
C MET A 1 51.12 -38.94 -25.47
N VAL A 2 49.88 -39.34 -25.16
CA VAL A 2 48.70 -38.48 -25.36
C VAL A 2 48.44 -37.75 -24.04
N HIS A 3 48.64 -36.43 -24.01
CA HIS A 3 48.29 -35.60 -22.87
C HIS A 3 46.77 -35.51 -22.75
N VAL A 4 46.20 -36.20 -21.75
CA VAL A 4 44.83 -35.99 -21.31
C VAL A 4 44.84 -34.78 -20.39
N GLY A 5 44.82 -33.58 -20.98
CA GLY A 5 44.62 -32.35 -20.22
C GLY A 5 43.25 -32.36 -19.54
N THR A 6 43.23 -32.03 -18.25
CA THR A 6 42.02 -31.91 -17.43
C THR A 6 41.05 -30.95 -18.11
N ARG A 7 39.95 -31.48 -18.68
CA ARG A 7 38.87 -30.64 -19.22
C ARG A 7 38.16 -29.96 -18.04
N HIS A 8 38.62 -28.78 -17.66
CA HIS A 8 37.81 -27.90 -16.83
C HIS A 8 36.55 -27.53 -17.61
N ARG A 9 35.41 -28.14 -17.27
CA ARG A 9 34.10 -27.61 -17.65
C ARG A 9 34.02 -26.22 -17.05
N VAL A 10 34.20 -25.20 -17.88
CA VAL A 10 33.82 -23.83 -17.54
C VAL A 10 32.30 -23.89 -17.36
N TYR A 11 31.87 -24.07 -16.11
CA TYR A 11 30.47 -23.95 -15.75
C TYR A 11 30.12 -22.49 -16.01
N ASP A 12 29.40 -22.26 -17.11
CA ASP A 12 29.03 -20.92 -17.53
C ASP A 12 28.11 -20.34 -16.46
N LYS A 13 28.64 -19.38 -15.69
CA LYS A 13 27.92 -18.74 -14.57
C LYS A 13 26.55 -18.19 -15.01
N ARG A 14 26.40 -17.86 -16.31
CA ARG A 14 25.14 -17.43 -16.90
C ARG A 14 24.08 -18.54 -16.94
N HIS A 15 24.48 -19.77 -17.27
CA HIS A 15 23.58 -20.92 -17.28
C HIS A 15 23.09 -21.27 -15.86
N HIS A 16 23.98 -21.21 -14.86
CA HIS A 16 23.59 -21.40 -13.47
C HIS A 16 22.63 -20.30 -12.97
N ALA A 17 22.90 -19.03 -13.30
CA ALA A 17 22.00 -17.93 -12.95
C ALA A 17 20.62 -18.08 -13.62
N GLN A 18 20.59 -18.51 -14.88
CA GLN A 18 19.34 -18.81 -15.59
C GLN A 18 18.58 -19.97 -14.94
N GLN A 19 19.26 -21.06 -14.61
CA GLN A 19 18.64 -22.22 -13.97
C GLN A 19 18.04 -21.84 -12.60
N MET A 20 18.76 -21.07 -11.79
CA MET A 20 18.25 -20.56 -10.51
C MET A 20 17.03 -19.65 -10.68
N ALA A 21 17.04 -18.79 -11.71
CA ALA A 21 15.92 -17.91 -12.00
C ALA A 21 14.67 -18.70 -12.48
N GLU A 22 14.87 -19.72 -13.30
CA GLU A 22 13.80 -20.62 -13.74
C GLU A 22 13.23 -21.40 -12.56
N GLU A 23 14.08 -21.99 -11.71
CA GLU A 23 13.64 -22.72 -10.51
C GLU A 23 12.85 -21.81 -9.54
N ALA A 24 13.31 -20.58 -9.31
CA ALA A 24 12.59 -19.60 -8.50
C ALA A 24 11.23 -19.26 -9.10
N LYS A 25 11.14 -19.16 -10.44
CA LYS A 25 9.87 -18.92 -11.14
C LYS A 25 8.89 -20.09 -10.96
N TRP A 26 9.34 -21.33 -11.14
CA TRP A 26 8.51 -22.52 -10.93
C TRP A 26 8.02 -22.61 -9.49
N LYS A 27 8.91 -22.42 -8.52
CA LYS A 27 8.56 -22.43 -7.11
C LYS A 27 7.48 -21.39 -6.77
N ARG A 28 7.60 -20.18 -7.33
CA ARG A 28 6.59 -19.13 -7.14
C ARG A 28 5.24 -19.56 -7.74
N GLN A 29 5.23 -20.10 -8.95
CA GLN A 29 3.99 -20.58 -9.59
C GLN A 29 3.31 -21.68 -8.77
N ASP A 30 4.07 -22.64 -8.25
CA ASP A 30 3.53 -23.68 -7.37
C ASP A 30 2.92 -23.08 -6.08
N GLN A 31 3.58 -22.08 -5.49
CA GLN A 31 3.06 -21.42 -4.30
C GLN A 31 1.77 -20.63 -4.57
N GLU A 32 1.72 -19.90 -5.69
CA GLU A 32 0.53 -19.18 -6.14
C GLU A 32 -0.64 -20.14 -6.43
N GLU A 33 -0.37 -21.27 -7.08
CA GLU A 33 -1.38 -22.30 -7.33
C GLU A 33 -1.89 -22.91 -6.02
N MET A 34 -1.00 -23.24 -5.09
CA MET A 34 -1.39 -23.75 -3.79
C MET A 34 -2.22 -22.75 -2.98
N ALA A 35 -1.87 -21.46 -3.00
CA ALA A 35 -2.65 -20.40 -2.35
C ALA A 35 -4.05 -20.28 -2.99
N TYR A 36 -4.14 -20.34 -4.32
CA TYR A 36 -5.42 -20.35 -5.02
C TYR A 36 -6.27 -21.59 -4.66
N ARG A 37 -5.68 -22.78 -4.60
CA ARG A 37 -6.38 -24.00 -4.17
C ARG A 37 -6.89 -23.90 -2.72
N ARG A 38 -6.12 -23.28 -1.81
CA ARG A 38 -6.58 -23.02 -0.44
C ARG A 38 -7.75 -22.05 -0.41
N LEU A 39 -7.72 -20.98 -1.22
CA LEU A 39 -8.85 -20.07 -1.37
C LEU A 39 -10.13 -20.82 -1.80
N LEU A 40 -10.04 -21.69 -2.82
CA LEU A 40 -11.16 -22.51 -3.27
C LEU A 40 -11.67 -23.41 -2.14
N HIS A 41 -10.77 -24.17 -1.52
CA HIS A 41 -11.12 -25.09 -0.44
C HIS A 41 -11.83 -24.40 0.74
N ASN A 42 -11.32 -23.24 1.17
CA ASN A 42 -11.90 -22.45 2.26
C ASN A 42 -13.29 -21.89 1.93
N ASN A 43 -13.64 -21.82 0.65
CA ASN A 43 -14.96 -21.37 0.18
C ASN A 43 -15.79 -22.51 -0.43
N MET A 44 -15.52 -23.77 -0.04
CA MET A 44 -16.24 -24.95 -0.55
C MET A 44 -16.27 -25.01 -2.09
N ASP A 45 -15.13 -24.69 -2.71
CA ASP A 45 -14.92 -24.61 -4.16
C ASP A 45 -15.79 -23.56 -4.88
N ASN A 46 -16.43 -22.65 -4.15
CA ASN A 46 -17.26 -21.58 -4.68
C ASN A 46 -16.96 -20.22 -4.00
N PRO A 47 -15.76 -19.66 -4.17
CA PRO A 47 -15.43 -18.32 -3.69
C PRO A 47 -16.36 -17.25 -4.28
N PRO A 48 -16.69 -16.20 -3.51
CA PRO A 48 -17.45 -15.06 -4.01
C PRO A 48 -16.82 -14.43 -5.25
N CYS A 49 -17.65 -13.98 -6.19
CA CYS A 49 -17.15 -13.21 -7.33
C CYS A 49 -16.52 -11.88 -6.88
N GLY A 50 -15.50 -11.44 -7.61
CA GLY A 50 -14.83 -10.16 -7.40
C GLY A 50 -13.32 -10.27 -7.48
N THR A 51 -12.66 -9.23 -6.98
CA THR A 51 -11.23 -9.05 -7.09
C THR A 51 -10.48 -9.69 -5.92
N TYR A 52 -9.37 -10.37 -6.21
CA TYR A 52 -8.50 -11.02 -5.24
C TYR A 52 -7.05 -10.60 -5.39
N ARG A 53 -6.38 -10.37 -4.25
CA ARG A 53 -4.97 -9.93 -4.21
C ARG A 53 -4.20 -10.60 -3.08
N ASN A 54 -2.88 -10.69 -3.26
CA ASN A 54 -1.94 -11.06 -2.20
C ASN A 54 -0.98 -9.89 -1.90
N MET A 55 -0.08 -10.03 -0.92
CA MET A 55 0.84 -8.96 -0.49
C MET A 55 1.97 -8.78 -1.50
N GLU A 56 2.26 -9.81 -2.29
CA GLU A 56 3.31 -9.81 -3.30
C GLU A 56 2.90 -9.07 -4.58
N GLY A 57 1.64 -8.62 -4.64
CA GLY A 57 1.09 -7.80 -5.71
C GLY A 57 0.38 -8.59 -6.80
N ASP A 58 0.25 -9.91 -6.66
CA ASP A 58 -0.54 -10.75 -7.56
C ASP A 58 -2.01 -10.39 -7.45
N HIS A 59 -2.71 -10.55 -8.58
CA HIS A 59 -4.03 -10.01 -8.77
C HIS A 59 -4.78 -10.80 -9.83
N PHE A 60 -5.93 -11.35 -9.45
CA PHE A 60 -6.88 -11.96 -10.36
C PHE A 60 -8.32 -11.59 -9.96
N GLU A 61 -9.26 -11.84 -10.86
CA GLU A 61 -10.68 -11.71 -10.63
C GLU A 61 -11.36 -13.06 -10.75
N ILE A 62 -12.44 -13.24 -9.98
CA ILE A 62 -13.34 -14.37 -10.11
C ILE A 62 -14.67 -13.83 -10.66
N GLU A 63 -15.08 -14.33 -11.82
CA GLU A 63 -16.34 -13.98 -12.46
C GLU A 63 -17.28 -15.18 -12.54
N ALA A 64 -18.59 -14.92 -12.50
CA ALA A 64 -19.61 -15.93 -12.72
C ALA A 64 -19.84 -16.12 -14.22
N LEU A 65 -19.78 -17.37 -14.69
CA LEU A 65 -20.08 -17.76 -16.07
C LEU A 65 -21.56 -18.13 -16.28
N GLY A 66 -22.39 -18.00 -15.25
CA GLY A 66 -23.76 -18.54 -15.23
C GLY A 66 -23.82 -19.97 -14.70
N GLU A 67 -25.02 -20.43 -14.33
CA GLU A 67 -25.29 -21.79 -13.83
C GLU A 67 -24.41 -22.24 -12.65
N GLY A 68 -23.94 -21.30 -11.83
CA GLY A 68 -23.09 -21.59 -10.66
C GLY A 68 -21.62 -21.88 -11.01
N ASN A 69 -21.21 -21.74 -12.27
CA ASN A 69 -19.82 -21.86 -12.66
C ASN A 69 -19.07 -20.53 -12.47
N ILE A 70 -17.83 -20.62 -11.99
CA ILE A 70 -16.93 -19.48 -11.82
C ILE A 70 -15.68 -19.65 -12.68
N THR A 71 -15.05 -18.54 -13.05
CA THR A 71 -13.76 -18.54 -13.77
C THR A 71 -12.78 -17.57 -13.14
N LYS A 72 -11.49 -17.94 -13.18
CA LYS A 72 -10.38 -17.07 -12.80
C LYS A 72 -9.90 -16.28 -14.01
N ILE A 73 -9.89 -14.96 -13.87
CA ILE A 73 -9.42 -14.03 -14.89
C ILE A 73 -8.16 -13.32 -14.38
N ASN A 74 -7.08 -13.38 -15.15
CA ASN A 74 -5.87 -12.65 -14.80
C ASN A 74 -6.04 -11.18 -15.14
N VAL A 75 -5.79 -10.31 -14.16
CA VAL A 75 -5.91 -8.86 -14.34
C VAL A 75 -4.65 -8.30 -14.99
N THR A 76 -4.84 -7.49 -16.04
CA THR A 76 -3.74 -6.82 -16.75
C THR A 76 -3.02 -5.81 -15.86
N ILE A 77 -1.76 -5.47 -16.20
CA ILE A 77 -0.96 -4.55 -15.38
C ILE A 77 -1.64 -3.20 -15.22
N GLU A 78 -2.28 -2.70 -16.28
CA GLU A 78 -2.99 -1.43 -16.31
C GLU A 78 -4.13 -1.42 -15.28
N ASN A 79 -4.87 -2.52 -15.18
CA ASN A 79 -5.98 -2.66 -14.24
C ASN A 79 -5.54 -2.93 -12.79
N ARG A 80 -4.28 -3.36 -12.58
CA ARG A 80 -3.68 -3.50 -11.25
C ARG A 80 -3.35 -2.15 -10.61
N ILE A 81 -3.03 -1.16 -11.43
CA ILE A 81 -2.63 0.18 -10.98
C ILE A 81 -3.90 0.97 -10.61
N CYS A 82 -3.89 1.58 -9.43
CA CYS A 82 -4.95 2.48 -9.02
C CYS A 82 -4.74 3.88 -9.60
N ALA A 83 -5.86 4.60 -9.80
CA ALA A 83 -5.79 6.05 -9.99
C ALA A 83 -5.16 6.70 -8.74
N PRO A 84 -4.49 7.86 -8.88
CA PRO A 84 -3.95 8.60 -7.75
C PRO A 84 -5.01 8.82 -6.66
N GLY A 85 -4.65 8.57 -5.40
CA GLY A 85 -5.56 8.72 -4.26
C GLY A 85 -6.48 7.53 -4.04
N THR A 86 -6.43 6.53 -4.91
CA THR A 86 -7.11 5.25 -4.73
C THR A 86 -6.10 4.18 -4.36
N ILE A 87 -6.45 3.31 -3.41
CA ILE A 87 -5.63 2.14 -3.07
C ILE A 87 -6.49 0.88 -3.07
N TRP A 88 -5.85 -0.26 -3.26
CA TRP A 88 -6.50 -1.54 -3.03
C TRP A 88 -6.54 -1.81 -1.54
N MET A 89 -7.66 -2.32 -1.05
CA MET A 89 -7.86 -2.65 0.35
C MET A 89 -8.54 -4.00 0.48
N PRO A 90 -8.18 -4.83 1.47
CA PRO A 90 -8.92 -6.05 1.78
C PRO A 90 -10.38 -5.71 2.07
N LEU A 91 -11.30 -6.55 1.65
CA LEU A 91 -12.72 -6.35 1.95
C LEU A 91 -12.99 -6.47 3.46
N THR A 92 -12.25 -7.36 4.13
CA THR A 92 -12.34 -7.59 5.57
C THR A 92 -11.04 -7.13 6.23
N PRO A 93 -11.00 -5.99 6.91
CA PRO A 93 -9.82 -5.58 7.67
C PRO A 93 -9.55 -6.49 8.86
N PHE A 94 -8.26 -6.64 9.18
CA PHE A 94 -7.80 -7.20 10.45
C PHE A 94 -6.88 -6.20 11.14
N GLY A 95 -7.01 -6.07 12.45
CA GLY A 95 -6.19 -5.18 13.26
C GLY A 95 -6.94 -4.69 14.51
N GLU A 96 -6.41 -3.64 15.12
CA GLU A 96 -6.94 -3.04 16.34
C GLU A 96 -7.68 -1.73 16.03
N ALA A 97 -8.82 -1.51 16.69
CA ALA A 97 -9.57 -0.26 16.58
C ALA A 97 -8.73 0.95 17.02
N GLY A 98 -8.84 2.05 16.29
CA GLY A 98 -8.08 3.28 16.49
C GLY A 98 -6.63 3.22 16.01
N LYS A 99 -6.14 2.09 15.50
CA LYS A 99 -4.79 1.97 14.93
C LYS A 99 -4.79 2.17 13.41
N PRO A 100 -3.66 2.62 12.83
CA PRO A 100 -3.46 2.59 11.39
C PRO A 100 -3.60 1.17 10.86
N PHE A 101 -4.17 1.02 9.67
CA PHE A 101 -4.22 -0.27 8.99
C PHE A 101 -2.79 -0.72 8.63
N ASP A 102 -2.41 -1.93 9.08
CA ASP A 102 -1.12 -2.54 8.79
C ASP A 102 -1.30 -3.77 7.90
N TRP A 103 -0.72 -3.67 6.71
CA TRP A 103 -0.68 -4.74 5.73
C TRP A 103 0.02 -6.01 6.20
N ASN A 104 1.10 -5.89 6.98
CA ASN A 104 1.84 -7.04 7.48
C ASN A 104 1.03 -7.78 8.54
N ALA A 105 0.37 -7.04 9.44
CA ALA A 105 -0.54 -7.63 10.41
C ALA A 105 -1.72 -8.34 9.72
N HIS A 106 -2.28 -7.73 8.67
CA HIS A 106 -3.33 -8.35 7.87
C HIS A 106 -2.84 -9.64 7.19
N ALA A 107 -1.68 -9.62 6.55
CA ALA A 107 -1.09 -10.80 5.92
C ALA A 107 -0.85 -11.93 6.92
N ALA A 108 -0.33 -11.61 8.11
CA ALA A 108 -0.11 -12.58 9.17
C ALA A 108 -1.44 -13.24 9.63
N ALA A 109 -2.52 -12.46 9.74
CA ALA A 109 -3.85 -12.97 10.06
C ALA A 109 -4.43 -13.86 8.94
N CYS A 110 -4.09 -13.59 7.69
CA CYS A 110 -4.57 -14.32 6.51
C CYS A 110 -3.72 -15.55 6.15
N GLY A 111 -2.70 -15.91 6.94
CA GLY A 111 -1.85 -17.08 6.70
C GLY A 111 -0.58 -16.82 5.89
N GLY A 112 -0.25 -15.56 5.61
CA GLY A 112 1.02 -15.13 5.00
C GLY A 112 0.86 -14.16 3.84
N THR A 113 1.99 -13.77 3.25
CA THR A 113 2.05 -12.78 2.16
C THR A 113 1.52 -13.28 0.82
N ILE A 114 1.51 -14.60 0.61
CA ILE A 114 1.12 -15.22 -0.66
C ILE A 114 -0.37 -15.58 -0.72
N GLU A 115 -1.06 -15.56 0.41
CA GLU A 115 -2.47 -15.88 0.50
C GLU A 115 -3.32 -14.82 -0.19
N TYR A 116 -4.42 -15.23 -0.81
CA TYR A 116 -5.31 -14.33 -1.52
C TYR A 116 -6.48 -13.92 -0.63
N TRP A 117 -6.69 -12.60 -0.51
CA TRP A 117 -7.90 -12.02 0.08
C TRP A 117 -8.71 -11.29 -0.98
N ARG A 118 -10.02 -11.22 -0.74
CA ARG A 118 -10.90 -10.39 -1.55
C ARG A 118 -10.56 -8.93 -1.29
N ALA A 119 -10.49 -8.14 -2.35
CA ALA A 119 -10.07 -6.74 -2.29
C ALA A 119 -11.06 -5.84 -3.04
N PHE A 120 -11.04 -4.56 -2.70
CA PHE A 120 -11.77 -3.51 -3.40
C PHE A 120 -10.90 -2.26 -3.58
N LYS A 121 -11.29 -1.38 -4.50
CA LYS A 121 -10.67 -0.07 -4.68
C LYS A 121 -11.31 0.93 -3.72
N ALA A 122 -10.51 1.53 -2.86
CA ALA A 122 -10.95 2.57 -1.93
C ALA A 122 -10.39 3.93 -2.36
N GLU A 123 -11.27 4.92 -2.54
CA GLU A 123 -10.89 6.31 -2.79
C GLU A 123 -10.55 6.98 -1.46
N VAL A 124 -9.26 6.99 -1.12
CA VAL A 124 -8.72 7.53 0.12
C VAL A 124 -8.47 9.04 -0.01
N GLY A 125 -8.02 9.47 -1.18
CA GLY A 125 -7.64 10.86 -1.45
C GLY A 125 -6.39 11.31 -0.71
N PHE A 126 -6.09 12.61 -0.84
CA PHE A 126 -4.89 13.22 -0.27
C PHE A 126 -5.24 14.34 0.71
N ASN A 127 -4.37 14.53 1.71
CA ASN A 127 -4.26 15.77 2.47
C ASN A 127 -3.33 16.73 1.71
N GLU A 128 -3.75 17.98 1.52
CA GLU A 128 -2.85 19.06 1.09
C GLU A 128 -2.21 19.68 2.33
N LEU A 129 -0.90 19.49 2.48
CA LEU A 129 -0.13 19.84 3.67
C LEU A 129 0.57 21.21 3.55
N GLY A 130 0.24 21.96 2.51
CA GLY A 130 0.79 23.29 2.23
C GLY A 130 1.89 23.28 1.18
N PHE A 131 2.84 24.20 1.32
CA PHE A 131 3.88 24.45 0.33
C PHE A 131 5.27 24.43 0.96
N ILE A 132 6.24 23.91 0.21
CA ILE A 132 7.66 23.99 0.54
C ILE A 132 8.43 24.67 -0.60
N THR A 133 9.57 25.27 -0.29
CA THR A 133 10.46 25.86 -1.29
C THR A 133 11.78 25.11 -1.25
N ASP A 134 12.26 24.66 -2.40
CA ASP A 134 13.56 23.99 -2.49
C ASP A 134 14.73 25.01 -2.43
N PRO A 135 15.99 24.55 -2.30
CA PRO A 135 17.14 25.44 -2.23
C PRO A 135 17.35 26.33 -3.47
N TYR A 136 16.71 26.00 -4.60
CA TYR A 136 16.77 26.77 -5.84
C TYR A 136 15.62 27.78 -5.97
N GLY A 137 14.78 27.91 -4.93
CA GLY A 137 13.65 28.83 -4.90
C GLY A 137 12.39 28.31 -5.59
N ARG A 138 12.36 27.04 -6.03
CA ARG A 138 11.18 26.45 -6.65
C ARG A 138 10.18 26.06 -5.57
N ARG A 139 8.91 26.41 -5.80
CA ARG A 139 7.80 26.14 -4.88
C ARG A 139 7.11 24.82 -5.24
N TRP A 140 6.89 23.99 -4.23
CA TRP A 140 6.25 22.68 -4.33
C TRP A 140 5.02 22.64 -3.44
N ARG A 141 3.90 22.14 -3.97
CA ARG A 141 2.73 21.74 -3.19
C ARG A 141 2.98 20.37 -2.59
N MET A 142 2.72 20.22 -1.30
CA MET A 142 2.94 18.98 -0.58
C MET A 142 1.62 18.27 -0.33
N PHE A 143 1.58 16.98 -0.69
CA PHE A 143 0.42 16.13 -0.50
C PHE A 143 0.82 14.83 0.15
N GLN A 144 -0.07 14.26 0.97
CA GLN A 144 0.12 12.94 1.54
C GLN A 144 -1.19 12.18 1.52
N LEU A 145 -1.15 10.89 1.21
CA LEU A 145 -2.36 10.05 1.21
C LEU A 145 -3.02 10.11 2.60
N LYS A 146 -4.33 10.24 2.67
CA LYS A 146 -5.04 10.27 3.96
C LYS A 146 -4.69 9.02 4.79
N PRO A 147 -4.46 9.17 6.11
CA PRO A 147 -4.25 8.00 6.96
C PRO A 147 -5.50 7.12 6.95
N VAL A 148 -5.28 5.81 6.89
CA VAL A 148 -6.33 4.81 7.00
C VAL A 148 -6.24 4.18 8.38
N THR A 149 -7.25 4.38 9.20
CA THR A 149 -7.38 3.77 10.53
C THR A 149 -8.50 2.75 10.53
N LEU A 150 -8.46 1.85 11.50
CA LEU A 150 -9.54 0.90 11.73
C LEU A 150 -10.47 1.41 12.81
N ARG A 151 -11.77 1.16 12.65
CA ARG A 151 -12.80 1.48 13.62
C ARG A 151 -13.69 0.26 13.83
N ASP A 152 -14.05 -0.02 15.08
CA ASP A 152 -15.01 -1.05 15.42
C ASP A 152 -16.43 -0.43 15.41
N ILE A 153 -17.32 -1.04 14.64
CA ILE A 153 -18.76 -0.77 14.66
C ILE A 153 -19.47 -2.10 14.86
N ASP A 154 -20.11 -2.27 16.01
CA ASP A 154 -20.91 -3.45 16.37
C ASP A 154 -20.18 -4.79 16.21
N GLY A 155 -18.87 -4.82 16.52
CA GLY A 155 -18.03 -6.01 16.42
C GLY A 155 -17.47 -6.26 15.01
N MET A 156 -17.71 -5.34 14.07
CA MET A 156 -17.12 -5.36 12.73
C MET A 156 -16.07 -4.26 12.59
N MET A 157 -14.87 -4.66 12.19
CA MET A 157 -13.83 -3.70 11.82
C MET A 157 -14.15 -3.08 10.46
N ILE A 158 -14.10 -1.76 10.39
CA ILE A 158 -14.26 -0.98 9.17
C ILE A 158 -13.10 0.00 9.00
N TYR A 159 -12.93 0.50 7.78
CA TYR A 159 -11.94 1.51 7.47
C TYR A 159 -12.49 2.92 7.73
N GLU A 160 -11.65 3.76 8.30
CA GLU A 160 -11.90 5.18 8.50
C GLU A 160 -10.77 5.98 7.86
N PHE A 161 -11.12 6.98 7.05
CA PHE A 161 -10.16 7.83 6.34
C PHE A 161 -10.02 9.15 7.08
N GLY A 162 -8.91 9.31 7.81
CA GLY A 162 -8.64 10.49 8.60
C GLY A 162 -8.19 11.68 7.73
N SER A 163 -8.37 12.90 8.23
CA SER A 163 -7.70 14.09 7.67
C SER A 163 -6.55 14.48 8.57
N ALA A 164 -5.46 14.97 7.98
CA ALA A 164 -4.30 15.47 8.72
C ALA A 164 -3.85 16.79 8.11
N ASP A 165 -3.49 17.73 8.97
CA ASP A 165 -2.95 19.05 8.66
C ASP A 165 -1.42 19.09 8.78
N THR A 166 -0.83 18.02 9.32
CA THR A 166 0.61 17.86 9.55
C THR A 166 1.15 16.70 8.73
N LEU A 167 2.43 16.81 8.35
CA LEU A 167 3.14 15.78 7.61
C LEU A 167 3.55 14.62 8.53
N ASP A 168 3.18 13.40 8.15
CA ASP A 168 3.73 12.18 8.75
C ASP A 168 4.97 11.74 7.97
N THR A 169 6.15 11.96 8.55
CA THR A 169 7.44 11.64 7.92
C THR A 169 7.71 10.14 7.83
N THR A 170 6.96 9.30 8.56
CA THR A 170 7.09 7.84 8.49
C THR A 170 6.39 7.24 7.27
N ARG A 171 5.70 8.08 6.49
CA ARG A 171 4.92 7.69 5.32
C ARG A 171 5.43 8.43 4.08
N GLU A 172 5.20 7.79 2.94
CA GLU A 172 5.39 8.43 1.64
C GLU A 172 4.58 9.74 1.56
N HIS A 173 5.16 10.76 0.94
CA HIS A 173 4.46 11.98 0.57
C HIS A 173 4.92 12.44 -0.81
N TYR A 174 4.22 13.43 -1.33
CA TYR A 174 4.30 13.82 -2.71
C TYR A 174 4.49 15.32 -2.84
N LEU A 175 5.33 15.72 -3.78
CA LEU A 175 5.59 17.11 -4.09
C LEU A 175 5.18 17.38 -5.53
N GLN A 176 4.37 18.41 -5.75
CA GLN A 176 3.94 18.85 -7.07
C GLN A 176 4.35 20.31 -7.31
N SER A 177 5.08 20.55 -8.39
CA SER A 177 5.42 21.90 -8.84
C SER A 177 4.34 22.46 -9.77
N SER A 178 4.31 23.78 -9.96
CA SER A 178 3.33 24.48 -10.80
C SER A 178 3.38 24.10 -12.28
N ASP A 179 4.53 23.64 -12.76
CA ASP A 179 4.74 23.12 -14.12
C ASP A 179 4.27 21.67 -14.29
N GLY A 180 3.66 21.07 -13.25
CA GLY A 180 3.18 19.69 -13.27
C GLY A 180 4.24 18.64 -12.95
N THR A 181 5.49 19.03 -12.71
CA THR A 181 6.51 18.09 -12.24
C THR A 181 6.11 17.51 -10.89
N PHE A 182 6.30 16.21 -10.71
CA PHE A 182 5.95 15.51 -9.48
C PHE A 182 7.14 14.73 -8.94
N GLN A 183 7.26 14.69 -7.62
CA GLN A 183 8.27 13.91 -6.91
C GLN A 183 7.62 13.10 -5.81
N VAL A 184 7.93 11.81 -5.77
CA VAL A 184 7.61 10.93 -4.64
C VAL A 184 8.76 11.01 -3.64
N VAL A 185 8.43 11.34 -2.39
CA VAL A 185 9.40 11.40 -1.30
C VAL A 185 9.16 10.17 -0.41
N PRO A 186 10.15 9.26 -0.30
CA PRO A 186 10.00 8.05 0.48
C PRO A 186 9.88 8.37 1.97
N PRO A 187 9.29 7.45 2.76
CA PRO A 187 9.24 7.59 4.21
C PRO A 187 10.64 7.69 4.80
N THR A 188 10.81 8.55 5.80
CA THR A 188 12.02 8.59 6.61
C THR A 188 11.96 7.41 7.60
N PRO A 189 12.96 6.51 7.62
CA PRO A 189 12.98 5.43 8.59
C PRO A 189 12.90 6.01 10.00
N ALA A 190 12.11 5.39 10.88
CA ALA A 190 12.11 5.75 12.29
C ALA A 190 13.56 5.72 12.81
N PRO A 191 13.99 6.70 13.63
CA PRO A 191 15.29 6.64 14.27
C PRO A 191 15.42 5.29 14.97
N GLN A 192 16.39 4.47 14.56
CA GLN A 192 16.63 3.23 15.28
C GLN A 192 16.95 3.62 16.73
N PRO A 193 16.30 3.00 17.74
CA PRO A 193 16.70 3.22 19.11
C PRO A 193 18.20 2.92 19.20
N PRO A 194 18.98 3.72 19.94
CA PRO A 194 20.40 3.45 20.10
C PRO A 194 20.55 2.00 20.53
N LEU A 195 21.39 1.25 19.82
CA LEU A 195 21.80 -0.09 20.22
C LEU A 195 22.32 0.03 21.66
N ILE A 196 21.50 -0.37 22.63
CA ILE A 196 21.95 -0.57 23.99
C ILE A 196 22.86 -1.78 23.91
N ILE A 197 24.15 -1.55 23.68
CA ILE A 197 25.18 -2.57 23.84
C ILE A 197 25.21 -2.87 25.34
N PRO A 198 24.79 -4.06 25.79
CA PRO A 198 24.85 -4.40 27.21
C PRO A 198 26.32 -4.43 27.61
N GLY A 199 26.76 -3.49 28.45
CA GLY A 199 28.09 -3.50 29.05
C GLY A 199 28.96 -2.25 28.91
N MET A 200 28.52 -1.18 28.24
CA MET A 200 29.25 0.09 28.26
C MET A 200 28.52 1.14 29.11
N SER A 201 28.84 1.15 30.40
CA SER A 201 28.60 2.32 31.25
C SER A 201 29.52 3.46 30.80
N THR A 202 29.02 4.40 30.02
CA THR A 202 29.66 5.71 29.87
C THR A 202 28.82 6.74 30.58
N SER A 203 29.18 6.98 31.84
CA SER A 203 28.77 8.16 32.60
C SER A 203 29.47 9.39 32.04
N SER A 204 28.73 10.22 31.32
CA SER A 204 28.99 11.67 31.29
C SER A 204 27.82 12.35 30.60
N THR A 205 26.94 12.91 31.41
CA THR A 205 25.97 13.92 31.00
C THR A 205 26.73 15.22 30.70
N PRO A 206 26.62 15.82 29.51
CA PRO A 206 26.84 17.24 29.34
C PRO A 206 25.49 17.97 29.32
N GLU A 207 25.48 19.15 29.93
CA GLU A 207 24.35 20.06 30.09
C GLU A 207 23.64 20.42 28.77
N PRO A 208 22.32 20.69 28.80
CA PRO A 208 21.62 21.23 27.64
C PRO A 208 21.89 22.73 27.50
N GLN A 209 22.59 23.12 26.42
CA GLN A 209 22.61 24.50 25.94
C GLN A 209 21.65 24.68 24.77
N GLY A 210 20.81 25.71 24.86
CA GLY A 210 20.28 26.42 23.69
C GLY A 210 18.83 26.13 23.33
N LEU A 211 17.91 26.89 23.92
CA LEU A 211 16.57 27.16 23.38
C LEU A 211 16.69 27.76 21.97
N PHE A 212 16.08 27.10 20.97
CA PHE A 212 15.69 27.78 19.73
C PHE A 212 14.25 28.25 19.85
N GLN A 213 14.10 29.56 19.92
CA GLN A 213 12.83 30.29 19.94
C GLN A 213 12.30 30.38 18.51
N VAL A 214 11.26 29.61 18.17
CA VAL A 214 10.54 29.76 16.91
C VAL A 214 9.59 30.94 17.06
N GLY A 215 9.86 32.02 16.34
CA GLY A 215 9.07 33.24 16.34
C GLY A 215 7.65 32.99 15.85
N SER A 216 6.67 33.32 16.68
CA SER A 216 5.27 33.44 16.29
C SER A 216 5.10 34.75 15.50
N MET A 217 4.70 34.67 14.24
CA MET A 217 4.19 35.81 13.47
C MET A 217 2.65 35.80 13.49
N PRO A 218 1.99 36.96 13.60
CA PRO A 218 0.55 37.06 13.67
C PRO A 218 -0.10 37.26 12.29
N GLY A 219 -1.33 36.80 12.16
CA GLY A 219 -2.33 37.43 11.28
C GLY A 219 -2.71 36.68 10.02
N ALA A 220 -3.95 36.20 9.99
CA ALA A 220 -5.03 36.72 9.14
C ALA A 220 -6.18 35.70 9.11
N MET A 221 -7.24 35.97 9.87
CA MET A 221 -8.53 35.29 9.71
C MET A 221 -9.13 35.73 8.38
N TYR A 222 -9.13 34.85 7.39
CA TYR A 222 -10.09 34.94 6.28
C TYR A 222 -11.27 34.03 6.59
N PRO A 223 -12.52 34.49 6.44
CA PRO A 223 -13.67 33.61 6.57
C PRO A 223 -13.67 32.60 5.39
N PRO A 224 -14.05 31.34 5.63
CA PRO A 224 -14.17 30.36 4.55
C PRO A 224 -15.31 30.74 3.60
N PRO A 225 -15.17 30.49 2.29
CA PRO A 225 -16.26 30.65 1.34
C PRO A 225 -17.36 29.60 1.58
N SER A 226 -18.60 30.06 1.64
CA SER A 226 -19.80 29.23 1.68
C SER A 226 -20.01 28.56 0.32
N TYR A 227 -19.83 27.25 0.23
CA TYR A 227 -20.25 26.48 -0.94
C TYR A 227 -21.66 25.95 -0.70
N THR A 228 -22.64 26.55 -1.37
CA THR A 228 -23.99 26.03 -1.50
C THR A 228 -23.97 24.92 -2.53
N THR A 229 -24.08 23.66 -2.11
CA THR A 229 -24.23 22.52 -3.01
C THR A 229 -25.71 22.35 -3.34
N THR A 230 -26.13 22.80 -4.53
CA THR A 230 -27.42 22.41 -5.11
C THR A 230 -27.33 20.96 -5.58
N TYR A 231 -28.08 20.08 -4.92
CA TYR A 231 -28.33 18.72 -5.41
C TYR A 231 -29.32 18.78 -6.57
N GLU A 232 -28.85 18.56 -7.79
CA GLU A 232 -29.73 18.13 -8.88
C GLU A 232 -30.11 16.67 -8.64
N GLN A 233 -31.32 16.46 -8.13
CA GLN A 233 -32.04 15.20 -8.27
C GLN A 233 -32.63 15.14 -9.67
N ASN A 234 -32.43 14.01 -10.37
CA ASN A 234 -33.45 13.33 -11.19
C ASN A 234 -32.82 12.19 -12.02
N PRO A 235 -33.61 11.24 -12.55
CA PRO A 235 -34.79 10.61 -11.96
C PRO A 235 -34.76 9.07 -12.06
N THR A 236 -35.64 8.46 -11.28
CA THR A 236 -36.03 7.05 -11.27
C THR A 236 -36.35 6.49 -12.67
N TYR A 237 -35.72 5.36 -13.01
CA TYR A 237 -36.08 4.55 -14.16
C TYR A 237 -37.16 3.53 -13.76
N ASN A 238 -38.41 3.82 -14.14
CA ASN A 238 -39.51 2.85 -14.13
C ASN A 238 -39.49 2.09 -15.46
N GLY A 239 -39.22 0.79 -15.40
CA GLY A 239 -39.37 -0.13 -16.53
C GLY A 239 -40.31 -1.27 -16.17
N HIS A 240 -41.60 -1.06 -16.43
CA HIS A 240 -42.63 -2.10 -16.35
C HIS A 240 -42.58 -3.01 -17.59
N MET A 241 -42.78 -4.29 -17.31
CA MET A 241 -43.25 -5.41 -18.15
C MET A 241 -43.70 -5.13 -19.59
N SER A 242 -43.22 -6.00 -20.48
CA SER A 242 -44.05 -6.70 -21.47
C SER A 242 -43.54 -8.14 -21.58
#